data_AF-A0A849HL20-F1
#
_entry.id   AF-A0A849HL20-F1
#
_cell.length_a   1.000
_cell.length_b   1.000
_cell.length_c   1.000
_cell.angle_alpha   90.00
_cell.angle_beta   90.00
_cell.angle_gamma   90.00
#
_symmetry.space_group_name_H-M   'P 1'
#
loop_
_entity.id
_entity.type
_entity.pdbx_description
1 polymer ?
#
loop_
_entity_poly.entity_id
_entity_poly.type
_entity_poly.pdbx_seq_one_letter_code
_entity_poly.pdbx_strand_id
1 'polypeptide(L)'
;MVAFGWLVLALVFVDEVLAAVAAGVWGRYAGGWALAVLAPLVVVTVWWAFASPKAPYSGPVTRPVVKVIVFGLATVGLWVAGHHTAAVWFLAFSVVVNALAQLPLIRALTASA
;
A
#
# COMPACT_ATOMS: atom_id res chain seq x y z
N MET A 1 -19.59 -0.34 -15.12
CA MET A 1 -19.44 0.54 -13.94
C MET A 1 -19.05 -0.27 -12.70
N VAL A 2 -19.87 -1.23 -12.24
CA VAL A 2 -19.57 -2.07 -11.06
C VAL A 2 -18.29 -2.92 -11.25
N ALA A 3 -18.14 -3.58 -12.40
CA ALA A 3 -16.92 -4.36 -12.70
C ALA A 3 -15.63 -3.53 -12.67
N PHE A 4 -15.71 -2.27 -13.13
CA PHE A 4 -14.57 -1.34 -13.06
C PHE A 4 -14.22 -0.97 -11.62
N GLY A 5 -15.22 -0.71 -10.77
CA GLY A 5 -14.97 -0.44 -9.35
C GLY A 5 -14.30 -1.62 -8.63
N TRP A 6 -14.76 -2.86 -8.88
CA TRP A 6 -14.11 -4.06 -8.35
C TRP A 6 -12.69 -4.25 -8.87
N LEU A 7 -12.43 -3.96 -10.14
CA LEU A 7 -11.09 -3.99 -10.69
C LEU A 7 -10.16 -3.00 -9.96
N VAL A 8 -10.61 -1.77 -9.74
CA VAL A 8 -9.81 -0.78 -9.00
C VAL A 8 -9.56 -1.23 -7.56
N LEU A 9 -10.55 -1.79 -6.86
CA LEU A 9 -10.36 -2.31 -5.51
C LEU A 9 -9.38 -3.49 -5.48
N ALA A 10 -9.43 -4.38 -6.48
CA ALA A 10 -8.46 -5.45 -6.63
C ALA A 10 -7.04 -4.90 -6.88
N LEU A 11 -6.91 -3.84 -7.69
CA LEU A 11 -5.63 -3.17 -7.92
C LEU A 11 -5.12 -2.47 -6.65
N VAL A 12 -6.00 -1.89 -5.83
CA VAL A 12 -5.61 -1.34 -4.51
C VAL A 12 -5.06 -2.45 -3.63
N PHE A 13 -5.70 -3.62 -3.60
CA PHE A 13 -5.18 -4.75 -2.84
C PHE A 13 -3.83 -5.25 -3.38
N VAL A 14 -3.65 -5.30 -4.69
CA VAL A 14 -2.34 -5.61 -5.31
C VAL A 14 -1.28 -4.59 -4.87
N ASP A 15 -1.62 -3.31 -4.81
CA ASP A 15 -0.74 -2.24 -4.32
C ASP A 15 -0.30 -2.47 -2.85
N GLU A 16 -1.22 -2.91 -1.99
CA GLU A 16 -0.93 -3.28 -0.61
C GLU A 16 0.08 -4.44 -0.51
N VAL A 17 -0.13 -5.48 -1.33
CA VAL A 17 0.78 -6.63 -1.40
C VAL A 17 2.16 -6.19 -1.91
N LEU A 18 2.21 -5.35 -2.94
CA LEU A 18 3.45 -4.80 -3.48
C LEU A 18 4.21 -3.98 -2.43
N ALA A 19 3.52 -3.20 -1.60
CA ALA A 19 4.14 -2.47 -0.50
C ALA A 19 4.79 -3.40 0.53
N ALA A 20 4.13 -4.51 0.88
CA ALA A 20 4.69 -5.52 1.78
C ALA A 20 5.91 -6.22 1.15
N VAL A 21 5.86 -6.55 -0.15
CA VAL A 21 7.00 -7.12 -0.89
C VAL A 21 8.17 -6.15 -0.93
N ALA A 22 7.93 -4.88 -1.24
CA ALA A 22 8.93 -3.81 -1.26
C ALA A 22 9.62 -3.65 0.10
N ALA A 23 8.86 -3.72 1.20
CA ALA A 23 9.41 -3.73 2.55
C ALA A 23 10.28 -4.96 2.81
N GLY A 24 9.93 -6.13 2.29
CA GLY A 24 10.75 -7.34 2.37
C GLY A 24 12.05 -7.24 1.58
N VAL A 25 12.00 -6.67 0.37
CA VAL A 25 13.19 -6.37 -0.45
C VAL A 25 14.13 -5.43 0.29
N TRP A 26 13.60 -4.32 0.81
CA TRP A 26 14.38 -3.39 1.61
C TRP A 26 14.93 -4.06 2.89
N GLY A 27 14.12 -4.86 3.57
CA GLY A 27 14.55 -5.57 4.78
C GLY A 27 15.70 -6.54 4.50
N ARG A 28 15.65 -7.27 3.37
CA ARG A 28 16.74 -8.16 2.95
C ARG A 28 18.04 -7.41 2.68
N TYR A 29 17.94 -6.22 2.08
CA TYR A 29 19.05 -5.30 1.82
C TYR A 29 19.64 -4.73 3.11
N ALA A 30 18.80 -4.25 4.03
CA ALA A 30 19.24 -3.52 5.23
C ALA A 30 19.72 -4.43 6.38
N GLY A 31 19.18 -5.65 6.51
CA GLY A 31 19.41 -6.48 7.70
C GLY A 31 19.30 -7.98 7.48
N GLY A 32 19.26 -8.46 6.23
CA GLY A 32 19.21 -9.88 5.94
C GLY A 32 17.82 -10.52 6.08
N TRP A 33 17.77 -11.84 6.20
CA TRP A 33 16.52 -12.61 6.15
C TRP A 33 15.55 -12.30 7.29
N ALA A 34 16.06 -12.05 8.50
CA ALA A 34 15.20 -11.69 9.63
C ALA A 34 14.40 -10.42 9.33
N LEU A 35 15.06 -9.36 8.86
CA LEU A 35 14.40 -8.10 8.54
C LEU A 35 13.54 -8.21 7.27
N ALA A 36 13.92 -9.06 6.31
CA ALA A 36 13.10 -9.36 5.13
C ALA A 36 11.72 -9.95 5.48
N VAL A 37 11.59 -10.61 6.65
CA VAL A 37 10.32 -11.13 7.16
C VAL A 37 9.64 -10.13 8.09
N LEU A 38 10.38 -9.50 9.01
CA LEU A 38 9.82 -8.57 9.99
C LEU A 38 9.26 -7.30 9.35
N ALA A 39 9.92 -6.75 8.33
CA ALA A 39 9.47 -5.51 7.69
C ALA A 39 8.09 -5.65 7.00
N PRO A 40 7.82 -6.68 6.18
CA PRO A 40 6.46 -6.96 5.68
C PRO A 40 5.42 -7.16 6.79
N LEU A 41 5.78 -7.87 7.87
CA LEU A 41 4.85 -8.09 9.00
C LEU A 41 4.48 -6.77 9.69
N VAL A 42 5.43 -5.86 9.85
CA VAL A 42 5.18 -4.50 10.35
C VAL A 42 4.27 -3.74 9.39
N VAL A 43 4.53 -3.78 8.08
CA VAL A 43 3.65 -3.12 7.08
C VAL A 43 2.22 -3.64 7.18
N VAL A 44 2.03 -4.96 7.19
CA VAL A 44 0.70 -5.59 7.28
C VAL A 44 0.00 -5.21 8.60
N THR A 45 0.73 -5.19 9.71
CA THR A 45 0.18 -4.84 11.03
C THR A 45 -0.24 -3.37 11.09
N VAL A 46 0.61 -2.46 10.58
CA VAL A 46 0.28 -1.03 10.46
C VAL A 46 -0.92 -0.83 9.53
N TRP A 47 -0.97 -1.57 8.43
CA TRP A 47 -2.07 -1.49 7.49
C TRP A 47 -3.40 -1.94 8.11
N TRP A 48 -3.39 -3.10 8.77
CA TRP A 48 -4.54 -3.61 9.52
C TRP A 48 -5.01 -2.62 10.59
N ALA A 49 -4.07 -2.02 11.33
CA ALA A 49 -4.36 -1.13 12.45
C ALA A 49 -4.96 0.23 12.04
N PHE A 50 -4.53 0.80 10.90
CA PHE A 50 -4.85 2.19 10.53
C PHE A 50 -5.44 2.40 9.13
N ALA A 51 -5.13 1.52 8.16
CA ALA A 51 -5.45 1.77 6.75
C ALA A 51 -6.61 0.91 6.21
N SER A 52 -6.80 -0.30 6.74
CA SER A 52 -7.89 -1.22 6.38
C SER A 52 -9.28 -0.59 6.58
N PRO A 53 -10.30 -0.93 5.76
CA PRO A 53 -11.69 -0.51 5.94
C PRO A 53 -12.19 -0.60 7.39
N LYS A 54 -11.85 -1.70 8.07
CA LYS A 54 -12.25 -2.02 9.46
C LYS A 54 -11.13 -1.80 10.48
N ALA A 55 -10.15 -0.98 10.13
CA ALA A 55 -9.02 -0.68 11.00
C ALA A 55 -9.47 0.00 12.30
N PRO A 56 -9.04 -0.51 13.48
CA PRO A 56 -9.49 0.00 14.78
C PRO A 56 -9.08 1.45 15.05
N TYR A 57 -7.99 1.93 14.44
CA TYR A 57 -7.45 3.28 14.64
C TYR A 57 -7.54 4.16 13.39
N SER A 58 -8.40 3.79 12.44
CA SER A 58 -8.61 4.56 11.21
C SER A 58 -9.49 5.79 11.45
N GLY A 59 -9.28 6.82 10.63
CA GLY A 59 -10.01 8.07 10.65
C GLY A 59 -9.80 8.84 9.33
N PRO A 60 -10.51 9.97 9.13
CA PRO A 60 -10.47 10.73 7.88
C PRO A 60 -9.09 11.29 7.55
N VAL A 61 -8.24 11.49 8.57
CA VAL A 61 -6.86 11.99 8.41
C VAL A 61 -5.83 10.87 8.58
N THR A 62 -5.99 10.00 9.58
CA THR A 62 -4.99 8.96 9.87
C THR A 62 -4.84 7.96 8.74
N ARG A 63 -5.95 7.52 8.12
CA ARG A 63 -5.91 6.57 6.99
C ARG A 63 -5.08 7.10 5.81
N PRO A 64 -5.37 8.29 5.22
CA PRO A 64 -4.56 8.77 4.10
C PRO A 64 -3.11 9.05 4.49
N VAL A 65 -2.84 9.55 5.70
CA VAL A 65 -1.47 9.78 6.18
C VAL A 65 -0.69 8.47 6.24
N VAL A 66 -1.24 7.42 6.84
CA VAL A 66 -0.58 6.11 6.93
C VAL A 66 -0.35 5.52 5.54
N LYS A 67 -1.30 5.66 4.60
CA LYS A 67 -1.10 5.22 3.22
C LYS A 67 0.10 5.90 2.56
N VAL A 68 0.18 7.23 2.68
CA VAL A 68 1.30 8.01 2.12
C VAL A 68 2.63 7.57 2.75
N ILE A 69 2.66 7.35 4.07
CA ILE A 69 3.86 6.89 4.77
C ILE A 69 4.27 5.49 4.29
N VAL A 70 3.34 4.52 4.28
CA VAL A 70 3.64 3.13 3.90
C VAL A 70 4.12 3.05 2.45
N PHE A 71 3.39 3.65 1.52
CA PHE A 71 3.77 3.62 0.11
C PHE A 71 5.04 4.45 -0.14
N GLY A 72 5.17 5.62 0.46
CA GLY A 72 6.38 6.44 0.36
C GLY A 72 7.62 5.73 0.87
N LEU A 73 7.54 5.09 2.04
CA LEU A 73 8.65 4.31 2.59
C LEU A 73 8.96 3.06 1.76
N ALA A 74 7.94 2.38 1.22
CA ALA A 74 8.16 1.26 0.30
C ALA A 74 8.86 1.69 -0.99
N THR A 75 8.47 2.83 -1.58
CA THR A 75 9.16 3.43 -2.73
C THR A 75 10.60 3.78 -2.40
N VAL A 76 10.83 4.49 -1.28
CA VAL A 76 12.19 4.85 -0.84
C VAL A 76 13.02 3.60 -0.56
N GLY A 77 12.42 2.58 0.07
CA GLY A 77 13.05 1.29 0.36
C GLY A 77 13.53 0.58 -0.91
N LEU A 78 12.69 0.51 -1.94
CA LEU A 78 13.09 -0.01 -3.26
C LEU A 78 14.21 0.82 -3.89
N TRP A 79 14.13 2.15 -3.78
CA TRP A 79 15.13 3.05 -4.34
C TRP A 79 16.50 2.83 -3.70
N VAL A 80 16.59 2.88 -2.37
CA VAL A 80 17.87 2.72 -1.66
C VAL A 80 18.43 1.30 -1.78
N ALA A 81 17.58 0.29 -2.00
CA ALA A 81 17.99 -1.08 -2.30
C ALA A 81 18.47 -1.27 -3.75
N GLY A 82 18.51 -0.20 -4.57
CA GLY A 82 19.02 -0.22 -5.95
C GLY A 82 17.97 -0.59 -7.01
N HIS A 83 16.71 -0.78 -6.62
CA HIS A 83 15.61 -1.14 -7.53
C HIS A 83 14.88 0.09 -8.07
N HIS A 84 15.60 1.05 -8.66
CA HIS A 84 15.06 2.37 -9.04
C HIS A 84 13.86 2.27 -10.00
N THR A 85 13.95 1.42 -11.04
CA THR A 85 12.85 1.22 -11.99
C THR A 85 11.59 0.69 -11.30
N ALA A 86 11.74 -0.26 -10.38
CA ALA A 86 10.62 -0.79 -9.60
C ALA A 86 10.05 0.27 -8.66
N ALA A 87 10.89 1.11 -8.03
CA ALA A 87 10.46 2.19 -7.16
C ALA A 87 9.59 3.21 -7.90
N VAL A 88 10.00 3.64 -9.10
CA VAL A 88 9.24 4.59 -9.93
C VAL A 88 7.91 3.99 -10.38
N TRP A 89 7.93 2.75 -10.89
CA TRP A 89 6.70 2.07 -11.31
C TRP A 89 5.73 1.85 -10.17
N PHE A 90 6.24 1.42 -9.01
CA PHE A 90 5.44 1.25 -7.81
C PHE A 90 4.81 2.58 -7.37
N LEU A 91 5.59 3.66 -7.25
CA LEU A 91 5.05 4.97 -6.88
C LEU A 91 3.97 5.44 -7.85
N ALA A 92 4.22 5.34 -9.16
CA ALA A 92 3.26 5.74 -10.19
C ALA A 92 1.98 4.89 -10.11
N PHE A 93 2.14 3.58 -9.96
CA PHE A 93 1.02 2.65 -9.79
C PHE A 93 0.19 2.99 -8.54
N SER A 94 0.84 3.17 -7.39
CA SER A 94 0.17 3.49 -6.13
C SER A 94 -0.60 4.81 -6.22
N VAL A 95 0.01 5.85 -6.80
CA VAL A 95 -0.65 7.15 -6.99
C VAL A 95 -1.88 7.02 -7.87
N VAL A 96 -1.75 6.38 -9.04
CA VAL A 96 -2.85 6.25 -10.00
C VAL A 96 -3.99 5.43 -9.41
N VAL A 97 -3.71 4.25 -8.86
CA VAL A 97 -4.73 3.34 -8.36
C VAL A 97 -5.43 3.92 -7.12
N ASN A 98 -4.70 4.52 -6.18
CA ASN A 98 -5.32 5.14 -5.02
C ASN A 98 -6.10 6.42 -5.38
N ALA A 99 -5.69 7.16 -6.42
CA ALA A 99 -6.46 8.29 -6.94
C ALA A 99 -7.77 7.83 -7.57
N LEU A 100 -7.75 6.77 -8.39
CA LEU A 100 -8.95 6.15 -8.95
C LEU A 100 -9.89 5.69 -7.84
N ALA A 101 -9.37 5.10 -6.77
CA ALA A 101 -10.17 4.65 -5.62
C ALA A 101 -10.89 5.80 -4.89
N GLN A 102 -10.49 7.07 -5.09
CA GLN A 102 -11.21 8.21 -4.51
C GLN A 102 -12.44 8.64 -5.31
N LEU A 103 -12.64 8.11 -6.52
CA LEU A 103 -13.81 8.44 -7.33
C LEU A 103 -15.11 8.12 -6.56
N PRO A 104 -16.13 9.01 -6.57
CA PRO A 104 -17.35 8.84 -5.78
C PRO A 104 -18.04 7.49 -6.01
N LEU A 105 -18.04 7.00 -7.26
CA LEU A 105 -18.64 5.72 -7.63
C LEU A 105 -17.96 4.52 -6.96
N ILE A 106 -16.64 4.59 -6.73
CA ILE A 106 -15.87 3.48 -6.13
C ILE A 106 -15.99 3.53 -4.62
N ARG A 107 -15.93 4.73 -4.03
CA ARG A 107 -16.21 4.94 -2.60
C ARG A 107 -17.60 4.43 -2.21
N ALA A 108 -18.61 4.64 -3.07
CA ALA A 108 -19.96 4.12 -2.84
C ALA A 108 -20.00 2.59 -2.73
N LEU A 109 -19.24 1.86 -3.56
CA LEU A 109 -19.17 0.38 -3.50
C LEU A 109 -18.60 -0.13 -2.18
N THR A 110 -17.61 0.57 -1.62
CA THR A 110 -17.02 0.21 -0.31
C THR A 110 -17.92 0.53 0.87
N ALA A 111 -18.87 1.46 0.73
CA ALA A 111 -19.82 1.80 1.78
C ALA A 111 -20.99 0.80 1.88
N SER A 112 -21.24 0.05 0.81
CA SER A 112 -22.31 -0.96 0.72
C SER A 112 -21.86 -2.39 1.02
N ALA A 113 -20.56 -2.63 1.23
CA ALA A 113 -19.94 -3.94 1.46
C ALA A 113 -19.59 -4.16 2.94
#